data_AF-A0A936NZ88-F1
#
_entry.id   AF-A0A936NZ88-F1
#
_cell.length_a   1.000
_cell.length_b   1.000
_cell.length_c   1.000
_cell.angle_alpha   90.00
_cell.angle_beta   90.00
_cell.angle_gamma   90.00
#
_symmetry.space_group_name_H-M   'P 1'
#
loop_
_entity.id
_entity.type
_entity.pdbx_description
1 polymer ?
#
loop_
_entity_poly.entity_id
_entity_poly.type
_entity_poly.pdbx_seq_one_letter_code
_entity_poly.pdbx_strand_id
1 'polypeptide(L)'
;MAVRHREQSEAGTAIIASPPPPLYKVLLLNDDFTPMDFVIQVLERFFRMDREQATRVMLKVHNEGAGLAGVYPRDVAETKVHQVTDHARENQHPLQCVMEENE
;
A
#
# COMPACT_ATOMS: atom_id res chain seq x y z
N MET A 1 -12.00 -8.54 -68.25
CA MET A 1 -11.12 -9.08 -67.19
C MET A 1 -11.17 -8.11 -66.02
N ALA A 2 -11.82 -8.51 -64.93
CA ALA A 2 -12.04 -7.66 -63.75
C ALA A 2 -10.80 -7.72 -62.84
N VAL A 3 -10.19 -6.56 -62.58
CA VAL A 3 -9.10 -6.42 -61.63
C VAL A 3 -9.69 -6.45 -60.23
N ARG A 4 -9.35 -7.48 -59.46
CA ARG A 4 -9.82 -7.69 -58.08
C ARG A 4 -9.24 -6.62 -57.18
N HIS A 5 -10.11 -5.81 -56.56
CA HIS A 5 -9.78 -4.95 -55.44
C HIS A 5 -9.24 -5.82 -54.30
N ARG A 6 -8.02 -5.54 -53.87
CA ARG A 6 -7.41 -6.13 -52.68
C ARG A 6 -7.87 -5.29 -51.49
N GLU A 7 -8.88 -5.76 -50.78
CA GLU A 7 -9.23 -5.21 -49.46
C GLU A 7 -8.05 -5.44 -48.53
N GLN A 8 -7.42 -4.34 -48.10
CA GLN A 8 -6.46 -4.36 -47.00
C GLN A 8 -7.28 -4.50 -45.71
N SER A 9 -7.21 -5.67 -45.08
CA SER A 9 -7.72 -5.87 -43.73
C SER A 9 -6.80 -5.13 -42.76
N GLU A 10 -7.25 -3.97 -42.27
CA GLU A 10 -6.65 -3.31 -41.11
C GLU A 10 -6.84 -4.23 -39.89
N ALA A 11 -5.75 -4.86 -39.45
CA ALA A 11 -5.72 -5.57 -38.18
C ALA A 11 -5.83 -4.54 -37.05
N GLY A 12 -7.06 -4.33 -36.58
CA GLY A 12 -7.32 -3.56 -35.36
C GLY A 12 -6.50 -4.13 -34.21
N THR A 13 -5.63 -3.30 -33.64
CA THR A 13 -4.89 -3.64 -32.43
C THR A 13 -5.90 -3.88 -31.31
N ALA A 14 -6.14 -5.15 -30.99
CA ALA A 14 -6.89 -5.52 -29.81
C ALA A 14 -6.11 -5.01 -28.60
N ILE A 15 -6.66 -3.99 -27.92
CA ILE A 15 -6.15 -3.54 -26.64
C ILE A 15 -6.46 -4.67 -25.67
N ILE A 16 -5.47 -5.52 -25.39
CA ILE A 16 -5.60 -6.56 -24.37
C ILE A 16 -5.61 -5.81 -23.03
N ALA A 17 -6.80 -5.60 -22.46
CA ALA A 17 -6.92 -5.03 -21.13
C ALA A 17 -6.25 -5.99 -20.14
N SER A 18 -5.12 -5.58 -19.58
CA SER A 18 -4.46 -6.33 -18.51
C SER A 18 -5.38 -6.36 -17.29
N PRO A 19 -5.47 -7.49 -16.56
CA PRO A 19 -6.22 -7.54 -15.31
C PRO A 19 -5.71 -6.45 -14.34
N PRO A 20 -6.58 -5.92 -13.47
CA PRO A 20 -6.17 -4.92 -12.49
C PRO A 20 -5.04 -5.47 -11.62
N PRO A 21 -4.06 -4.63 -11.23
CA PRO A 21 -2.94 -5.09 -10.42
C PRO A 21 -3.40 -5.59 -9.05
N PRO A 22 -2.75 -6.61 -8.48
CA PRO A 22 -3.07 -7.08 -7.13
C PRO A 22 -2.85 -5.96 -6.12
N LEU A 23 -3.77 -5.89 -5.15
CA LEU A 23 -3.71 -4.96 -4.04
C LEU A 23 -3.01 -5.61 -2.85
N TYR A 24 -2.39 -4.79 -2.02
CA TYR A 24 -1.63 -5.20 -0.85
C TYR A 24 -2.08 -4.37 0.35
N LYS A 25 -2.33 -5.04 1.47
CA LYS A 25 -2.56 -4.39 2.76
C LYS A 25 -1.22 -4.00 3.34
N VAL A 26 -1.10 -2.77 3.85
CA VAL A 26 0.04 -2.31 4.65
C VAL A 26 -0.39 -2.29 6.11
N LEU A 27 0.37 -2.99 6.94
CA LEU A 27 0.07 -3.23 8.36
C LEU A 27 1.19 -2.62 9.21
N LEU A 28 0.82 -2.05 10.36
CA LEU A 28 1.75 -1.79 11.47
C LEU A 28 1.57 -2.88 12.51
N LEU A 29 2.69 -3.39 13.04
CA LEU A 29 2.69 -4.45 14.05
C LEU A 29 3.04 -3.87 15.42
N ASN A 30 2.43 -4.43 16.46
CA ASN A 30 2.64 -4.01 17.83
C ASN A 30 4.02 -4.38 18.34
N ASP A 31 4.55 -3.55 19.23
CA ASP A 31 5.74 -3.80 20.01
C ASP A 31 5.68 -3.01 21.33
N ASP A 32 6.52 -3.36 22.31
CA ASP A 32 6.46 -2.79 23.66
C ASP A 32 7.27 -1.49 23.83
N PHE A 33 7.94 -0.98 22.79
CA PHE A 33 8.93 0.09 22.90
C PHE A 33 8.63 1.32 22.06
N THR A 34 7.85 1.20 20.99
CA THR A 34 7.46 2.32 20.14
C THR A 34 6.37 3.16 20.83
N PRO A 35 6.59 4.47 21.07
CA PRO A 35 5.58 5.34 21.69
C PRO A 35 4.30 5.44 20.86
N MET A 36 3.13 5.46 21.51
CA MET A 36 1.84 5.61 20.84
C MET A 36 1.76 6.86 19.96
N ASP A 37 2.29 7.99 20.43
CA ASP A 37 2.32 9.24 19.66
C ASP A 37 3.20 9.14 18.40
N PHE A 38 4.26 8.32 18.42
CA PHE A 38 5.08 8.07 17.24
C PHE A 38 4.28 7.28 16.20
N VAL A 39 3.54 6.24 16.61
CA VAL A 39 2.65 5.48 15.71
C VAL A 39 1.60 6.39 15.07
N ILE A 40 1.00 7.31 15.84
CA ILE A 40 0.03 8.26 15.29
C ILE A 40 0.70 9.19 14.26
N GLN A 41 1.89 9.72 14.55
CA GLN A 41 2.63 10.57 13.60
C GLN A 41 2.98 9.84 12.30
N VAL A 42 3.34 8.55 12.39
CA VAL A 42 3.57 7.69 11.22
C VAL A 42 2.30 7.58 10.36
N LEU A 43 1.15 7.34 10.99
CA LEU A 43 -0.14 7.21 10.31
C LEU A 43 -0.59 8.53 9.65
N GLU A 44 -0.41 9.66 10.34
CA GLU A 44 -0.70 10.99 9.80
C GLU A 44 0.22 11.32 8.61
N ARG A 45 1.53 11.11 8.77
CA ARG A 45 2.55 11.52 7.78
C ARG A 45 2.54 10.66 6.52
N PHE A 46 2.55 9.34 6.66
CA PHE A 46 2.75 8.42 5.54
C PHE A 46 1.44 7.89 4.96
N PHE A 47 0.37 7.83 5.75
CA PHE A 47 -0.92 7.30 5.32
C PHE A 47 -2.00 8.38 5.16
N ARG A 48 -1.68 9.64 5.48
CA ARG A 48 -2.57 10.80 5.34
C ARG A 48 -3.87 10.65 6.11
N MET A 49 -3.81 9.93 7.24
CA MET A 49 -4.92 9.85 8.17
C MET A 49 -5.06 11.17 8.93
N ASP A 50 -6.28 11.56 9.25
CA ASP A 50 -6.48 12.54 10.31
C ASP A 50 -6.13 11.94 11.69
N ARG A 51 -5.97 12.81 12.69
CA ARG A 51 -5.58 12.40 14.05
C ARG A 51 -6.53 11.38 14.66
N GLU A 52 -7.83 11.49 14.39
CA GLU A 52 -8.85 10.62 14.98
C GLU A 52 -8.79 9.21 14.38
N GLN A 53 -8.67 9.12 13.05
CA GLN A 53 -8.43 7.90 12.31
C GLN A 53 -7.12 7.23 12.74
N ALA A 54 -6.04 7.99 12.81
CA ALA A 54 -4.73 7.50 13.20
C ALA A 54 -4.74 6.98 14.65
N THR A 55 -5.43 7.66 15.57
CA THR A 55 -5.59 7.20 16.95
C THR A 55 -6.34 5.87 17.01
N ARG A 56 -7.42 5.70 16.23
CA ARG A 56 -8.14 4.42 16.17
C ARG A 56 -7.27 3.28 15.65
N VAL A 57 -6.50 3.53 14.59
CA VAL A 57 -5.60 2.51 14.03
C VAL A 57 -4.48 2.18 15.01
N MET A 58 -3.87 3.18 15.66
CA MET A 58 -2.87 2.97 16.70
C MET A 58 -3.43 2.10 17.84
N LEU A 59 -4.64 2.38 18.32
CA LEU A 59 -5.28 1.55 19.36
C LEU A 59 -5.50 0.11 18.91
N LYS A 60 -5.82 -0.13 17.62
CA LYS A 60 -5.90 -1.49 17.07
C LYS A 60 -4.53 -2.17 17.07
N VAL A 61 -3.49 -1.48 16.62
CA VAL A 61 -2.11 -2.01 16.69
C VAL A 61 -1.83 -2.44 18.14
N HIS A 62 -2.05 -1.57 19.11
CA HIS A 62 -1.77 -1.84 20.52
C HIS A 62 -2.58 -3.01 21.10
N ASN A 63 -3.90 -3.04 20.86
CA ASN A 63 -4.80 -4.00 21.51
C ASN A 63 -4.91 -5.34 20.76
N GLU A 64 -4.73 -5.34 19.44
CA GLU A 64 -4.98 -6.50 18.56
C GLU A 64 -3.68 -7.05 17.95
N GLY A 65 -2.54 -6.43 18.21
CA GLY A 65 -1.23 -6.86 17.73
C GLY A 65 -0.87 -6.33 16.34
N ALA A 66 -1.85 -5.89 15.55
CA ALA A 66 -1.64 -5.27 14.24
C ALA A 66 -2.77 -4.30 13.87
N GLY A 67 -2.48 -3.36 12.99
CA GLY A 67 -3.46 -2.40 12.48
C GLY A 67 -3.27 -2.08 11.01
N LEU A 68 -4.38 -2.03 10.26
CA LEU A 68 -4.39 -1.66 8.84
C LEU A 68 -4.12 -0.17 8.65
N ALA A 69 -2.99 0.14 8.04
CA ALA A 69 -2.60 1.50 7.69
C ALA A 69 -3.08 1.91 6.29
N GLY A 70 -3.24 0.97 5.36
CA GLY A 70 -3.86 1.24 4.06
C GLY A 70 -3.80 0.05 3.09
N VAL A 71 -4.42 0.22 1.93
CA VAL A 71 -4.42 -0.79 0.85
C VAL A 71 -3.98 -0.12 -0.45
N TYR A 72 -2.97 -0.68 -1.11
CA TYR A 72 -2.31 -0.07 -2.27
C TYR A 72 -1.87 -1.12 -3.30
N PRO A 73 -1.60 -0.75 -4.56
CA PRO A 73 -0.82 -1.59 -5.47
C PRO A 73 0.55 -1.90 -4.87
N ARG A 74 1.13 -3.06 -5.23
CA ARG A 74 2.38 -3.59 -4.69
C ARG A 74 3.49 -2.54 -4.55
N ASP A 75 3.80 -1.82 -5.63
CA ASP A 75 4.94 -0.87 -5.64
C ASP A 75 4.74 0.30 -4.66
N VAL A 76 3.49 0.74 -4.49
CA VAL A 76 3.13 1.81 -3.55
C VAL A 76 3.17 1.28 -2.11
N ALA A 77 2.70 0.04 -1.88
CA ALA A 77 2.79 -0.61 -0.58
C ALA A 77 4.25 -0.80 -0.15
N GLU A 78 5.11 -1.30 -1.05
CA GLU A 78 6.55 -1.51 -0.84
C GLU A 78 7.25 -0.19 -0.47
N THR A 79 6.96 0.87 -1.23
CA THR A 79 7.50 2.21 -0.93
C THR A 79 7.09 2.70 0.45
N LYS A 80 5.82 2.53 0.85
CA LYS A 80 5.34 2.94 2.16
C LYS A 80 5.97 2.14 3.30
N VAL A 81 6.10 0.83 3.12
CA VAL A 81 6.79 -0.05 4.08
C VAL A 81 8.23 0.43 4.30
N HIS A 82 8.98 0.72 3.23
CA HIS A 82 10.35 1.24 3.35
C HIS A 82 10.38 2.59 4.05
N GLN A 83 9.54 3.55 3.65
CA GLN A 83 9.49 4.88 4.26
C GLN A 83 9.21 4.85 5.77
N VAL A 84 8.25 4.02 6.20
CA VAL A 84 7.93 3.87 7.63
C VAL A 84 9.06 3.19 8.38
N THR A 85 9.61 2.10 7.82
CA THR A 85 10.69 1.34 8.43
C THR A 85 11.94 2.19 8.65
N ASP A 86 12.33 2.97 7.64
CA ASP A 86 13.50 3.85 7.72
C ASP A 86 13.27 4.96 8.74
N HIS A 87 12.07 5.56 8.74
CA HIS A 87 11.72 6.60 9.72
C HIS A 87 11.72 6.07 11.16
N ALA A 88 11.22 4.86 11.39
CA ALA A 88 11.26 4.21 12.70
C ALA A 88 12.70 3.98 13.17
N ARG A 89 13.57 3.48 12.28
CA ARG A 89 15.00 3.27 12.58
C ARG A 89 15.73 4.57 12.89
N GLU A 90 15.51 5.63 12.11
CA GLU A 90 16.09 6.96 12.36
C GLU A 90 15.71 7.52 13.73
N ASN A 91 14.50 7.20 14.21
CA ASN A 91 13.99 7.60 15.52
C ASN A 91 14.22 6.55 16.62
N GLN A 92 15.00 5.49 16.33
CA GLN A 92 15.37 4.44 17.29
C GLN A 92 14.15 3.68 17.86
N HIS A 93 13.12 3.48 17.06
CA HIS A 93 11.95 2.68 17.40
C HIS A 93 11.95 1.35 16.64
N PRO A 94 11.59 0.22 17.28
CA PRO A 94 11.54 -1.08 16.62
C PRO A 94 10.25 -1.33 15.82
N LEU A 95 9.40 -0.31 15.63
CA LEU A 95 8.14 -0.37 14.90
C LEU A 95 8.30 -1.11 13.56
N GLN A 96 7.53 -2.18 13.39
CA GLN A 96 7.51 -2.94 12.15
C GLN A 96 6.33 -2.52 11.27
N CYS A 97 6.63 -2.29 9.99
CA CYS A 97 5.65 -2.09 8.94
C CYS A 97 5.83 -3.19 7.89
N VAL A 98 4.74 -3.87 7.54
CA VAL A 98 4.77 -5.00 6.59
C VAL A 98 3.66 -4.85 5.56
N MET A 99 3.76 -5.60 4.46
CA MET A 99 2.68 -5.73 3.49
C MET A 99 2.34 -7.19 3.21
N GLU A 100 1.06 -7.47 2.97
CA GLU A 100 0.54 -8.78 2.57
C GLU A 100 -0.41 -8.63 1.39
N GLU A 101 -0.55 -9.68 0.57
CA GLU A 101 -1.48 -9.70 -0.55
C GLU A 101 -2.92 -9.59 -0.02
N ASN A 102 -3.72 -8.74 -0.67
CA ASN A 102 -5.10 -8.50 -0.28
C ASN A 102 -6.00 -9.57 -0.91
N GLU A 103 -6.14 -10.70 -0.21
CA GLU A 103 -7.11 -11.77 -0.54
C GLU A 103 -8.57 -11.32 -0.42
#